data_AF-A0A3R7T007-F1
#
_entry.id   AF-A0A3R7T007-F1
#
_cell.length_a   1.000
_cell.length_b   1.000
_cell.length_c   1.000
_cell.angle_alpha   90.00
_cell.angle_beta   90.00
_cell.angle_gamma   90.00
#
_symmetry.space_group_name_H-M   'P 1'
#
loop_
_entity.id
_entity.type
_entity.pdbx_description
1 polymer ?
#
loop_
_entity_poly.entity_id
_entity_poly.type
_entity_poly.pdbx_seq_one_letter_code
_entity_poly.pdbx_strand_id
1 'polypeptide(L)'
;MRLLSLFLIFISQLIFSASDDGNITVNGETVEVSVERIYSPAADYPRSALRRGTEGFVVIEFDVSPEGEVVDPYVVETDQPGYFERAVMRTIRRWAYEPYVYNGVPVTVNDVTARFTFKLTD
;
A
#
# COMPACT_ATOMS: atom_id res chain seq x y z
N MET A 1 -0.41 18.70 -47.59
CA MET A 1 -1.66 17.95 -47.84
C MET A 1 -1.60 16.65 -47.04
N ARG A 2 -2.51 16.54 -46.08
CA ARG A 2 -2.97 15.37 -45.31
C ARG A 2 -2.27 14.03 -45.59
N LEU A 3 -1.71 13.41 -44.56
CA LEU A 3 -2.10 12.04 -44.26
C LEU A 3 -2.33 11.87 -42.75
N LEU A 4 -3.60 11.98 -42.40
CA LEU A 4 -4.22 11.41 -41.22
C LEU A 4 -3.91 9.90 -41.23
N SER A 5 -3.18 9.40 -40.23
CA SER A 5 -3.20 7.96 -39.92
C SER A 5 -3.61 7.79 -38.47
N LEU A 6 -4.86 7.41 -38.34
CA LEU A 6 -5.55 6.91 -37.17
C LEU A 6 -4.80 5.65 -36.70
N PHE A 7 -4.04 5.71 -35.59
CA PHE A 7 -3.64 4.50 -34.89
C PHE A 7 -4.64 4.25 -33.77
N LEU A 8 -5.53 3.30 -34.03
CA LEU A 8 -6.46 2.72 -33.06
C LEU A 8 -5.72 2.30 -31.78
N ILE A 9 -6.27 2.73 -30.65
CA ILE A 9 -6.55 1.92 -29.45
C ILE A 9 -5.76 0.61 -29.39
N PHE A 10 -4.63 0.60 -28.68
CA PHE A 10 -4.12 -0.60 -28.03
C PHE A 10 -3.09 -0.25 -26.98
N ILE A 11 -3.56 0.22 -25.83
CA ILE A 11 -3.13 -0.29 -24.55
C ILE A 11 -4.09 0.30 -23.52
N SER A 12 -5.08 -0.49 -23.11
CA SER A 12 -5.57 -0.37 -21.75
C SER A 12 -4.32 -0.61 -20.90
N GLN A 13 -3.62 0.45 -20.48
CA GLN A 13 -2.61 0.27 -19.46
C GLN A 13 -3.38 -0.32 -18.30
N LEU A 14 -3.04 -1.56 -17.96
CA LEU A 14 -3.43 -2.20 -16.72
C LEU A 14 -3.46 -1.09 -15.68
N ILE A 15 -4.66 -0.76 -15.21
CA ILE A 15 -4.75 -0.22 -13.87
C ILE A 15 -4.30 -1.41 -13.05
N PHE A 16 -2.99 -1.49 -12.77
CA PHE A 16 -2.51 -2.27 -11.64
C PHE A 16 -3.17 -1.60 -10.45
N SER A 17 -4.40 -2.01 -10.14
CA SER A 17 -4.96 -1.71 -8.84
C SER A 17 -3.98 -2.34 -7.87
N ALA A 18 -3.33 -1.49 -7.08
CA ALA A 18 -2.31 -1.93 -6.17
C ALA A 18 -3.05 -2.65 -5.03
N SER A 19 -3.29 -3.95 -5.20
CA SER A 19 -3.95 -4.76 -4.19
C SER A 19 -2.94 -5.21 -3.14
N ASP A 20 -3.43 -5.36 -1.92
CA ASP A 20 -2.70 -5.99 -0.82
C ASP A 20 -3.57 -7.12 -0.26
N ASP A 21 -2.94 -8.18 0.22
CA ASP A 21 -3.63 -9.35 0.76
C ASP A 21 -3.73 -9.26 2.28
N GLY A 22 -4.80 -9.82 2.83
CA GLY A 22 -5.07 -9.89 4.26
C GLY A 22 -6.18 -10.90 4.56
N ASN A 23 -6.76 -10.81 5.75
CA ASN A 23 -7.62 -11.86 6.30
C ASN A 23 -8.93 -11.32 6.87
N ILE A 24 -10.04 -11.99 6.57
CA ILE A 24 -11.30 -11.82 7.32
C ILE A 24 -11.60 -13.06 8.15
N THR A 25 -12.32 -12.89 9.25
CA THR A 25 -12.84 -14.02 10.04
C THR A 25 -14.31 -14.25 9.72
N VAL A 26 -14.64 -15.42 9.18
CA VAL A 26 -16.00 -15.83 8.84
C VAL A 26 -16.34 -17.10 9.60
N ASN A 27 -17.34 -17.05 10.49
CA ASN A 27 -17.77 -18.21 11.30
C ASN A 27 -16.62 -18.88 12.10
N GLY A 28 -15.57 -18.12 12.45
CA GLY A 28 -14.39 -18.64 13.16
C GLY A 28 -13.30 -19.20 12.25
N GLU A 29 -13.49 -19.16 10.93
CA GLU A 29 -12.46 -19.52 9.94
C GLU A 29 -11.84 -18.27 9.34
N THR A 30 -10.51 -18.30 9.17
CA THR A 30 -9.77 -17.25 8.48
C THR A 30 -9.85 -17.47 6.98
N VAL A 31 -10.30 -16.45 6.26
CA VAL A 31 -10.37 -16.45 4.79
C VAL A 31 -9.46 -15.34 4.28
N GLU A 32 -8.51 -15.71 3.45
CA GLU A 32 -7.62 -14.78 2.76
C GLU A 32 -8.41 -14.00 1.70
N VAL A 33 -8.22 -12.69 1.68
CA VAL A 33 -8.89 -11.75 0.77
C VAL A 33 -7.91 -10.69 0.30
N SER A 34 -8.23 -10.04 -0.82
CA SER A 34 -7.45 -8.91 -1.33
C SER A 34 -8.25 -7.61 -1.21
N VAL A 35 -7.57 -6.53 -0.84
CA VAL A 35 -8.10 -5.16 -0.75
C VAL A 35 -7.38 -4.24 -1.73
N GLU A 36 -8.12 -3.36 -2.38
CA GLU A 36 -7.57 -2.46 -3.39
C GLU A 36 -7.23 -1.09 -2.79
N ARG A 37 -6.01 -0.59 -3.04
CA ARG A 37 -5.62 0.78 -2.63
C ARG A 37 -6.26 1.82 -3.53
N ILE A 38 -7.00 2.76 -2.93
CA ILE A 38 -7.55 3.94 -3.62
C ILE A 38 -6.66 5.17 -3.46
N TYR A 39 -5.88 5.25 -2.39
CA TYR A 39 -4.93 6.34 -2.15
C TYR A 39 -3.73 5.83 -1.35
N SER A 40 -2.53 5.92 -1.92
CA SER A 40 -1.31 5.40 -1.31
C SER A 40 -0.11 6.31 -1.62
N PRO A 41 -0.01 7.50 -0.99
CA PRO A 41 1.13 8.37 -1.20
C PRO A 41 2.44 7.68 -0.79
N ALA A 42 3.52 7.99 -1.50
CA ALA A 42 4.85 7.56 -1.11
C ALA A 42 5.28 8.22 0.21
N ALA A 43 6.18 7.55 0.95
CA ALA A 43 6.76 8.12 2.15
C ALA A 43 7.89 9.11 1.79
N ASP A 44 7.93 10.24 2.50
CA ASP A 44 9.01 11.20 2.33
C ASP A 44 10.35 10.57 2.70
N TYR A 45 11.34 10.72 1.83
CA TYR A 45 12.70 10.26 2.11
C TYR A 45 13.28 11.06 3.30
N PRO A 46 13.68 10.40 4.42
CA PRO A 46 14.25 11.09 5.56
C PRO A 46 15.52 11.87 5.18
N ARG A 47 15.56 13.18 5.47
CA ARG A 47 16.73 14.03 5.17
C ARG A 47 18.04 13.51 5.76
N SER A 48 17.97 12.87 6.93
CA SER A 48 19.14 12.24 7.58
C SER A 48 19.67 11.03 6.80
N ALA A 49 18.79 10.18 6.29
CA ALA A 49 19.12 9.04 5.44
C ALA A 49 19.70 9.52 4.09
N LEU A 50 19.03 10.51 3.48
CA LEU A 50 19.44 11.10 2.20
C LEU A 50 20.86 11.66 2.27
N ARG A 51 21.19 12.42 3.31
CA ARG A 51 22.54 12.98 3.52
C ARG A 51 23.62 11.93 3.74
N ARG A 52 23.24 10.73 4.22
CA ARG A 52 24.15 9.63 4.50
C ARG A 52 24.23 8.62 3.34
N GLY A 53 23.43 8.82 2.30
CA GLY A 53 23.32 7.85 1.21
C GLY A 53 22.76 6.50 1.67
N THR A 54 21.93 6.49 2.72
CA THR A 54 21.38 5.25 3.29
C THR A 54 20.07 4.90 2.59
N GLU A 55 20.04 3.76 1.90
CA GLU A 55 18.85 3.13 1.33
C GLU A 55 18.31 2.03 2.24
N GLY A 56 17.08 1.58 2.01
CA GLY A 56 16.53 0.43 2.73
C GLY A 56 15.04 0.24 2.52
N PHE A 57 14.40 -0.51 3.41
CA PHE A 57 12.98 -0.78 3.39
C PHE A 57 12.38 -0.91 4.79
N VAL A 58 11.05 -0.80 4.83
CA VAL A 58 10.23 -1.08 6.01
C VAL A 58 9.01 -1.87 5.55
N VAL A 59 8.71 -2.97 6.24
CA VAL A 59 7.47 -3.71 6.08
C VAL A 59 6.56 -3.37 7.26
N ILE A 60 5.31 -3.00 6.94
CA ILE A 60 4.28 -2.67 7.92
C ILE A 60 3.16 -3.69 7.78
N GLU A 61 2.66 -4.15 8.92
CA GLU A 61 1.39 -4.86 9.03
C GLU A 61 0.36 -3.93 9.68
N PHE A 62 -0.89 -4.03 9.24
CA PHE A 62 -2.00 -3.18 9.68
C PHE A 62 -3.34 -3.84 9.32
N ASP A 63 -4.42 -3.29 9.84
CA ASP A 63 -5.77 -3.68 9.44
C ASP A 63 -6.41 -2.58 8.59
N VAL A 64 -7.33 -2.96 7.72
CA VAL A 64 -8.19 -2.06 6.95
C VAL A 64 -9.57 -2.06 7.58
N SER A 65 -10.04 -0.89 8.02
CA SER A 65 -11.35 -0.73 8.65
C SER A 65 -12.51 -0.94 7.66
N PRO A 66 -13.75 -1.09 8.14
CA PRO A 66 -14.93 -1.15 7.27
C PRO A 66 -15.15 0.11 6.41
N GLU A 67 -14.51 1.23 6.75
CA GLU A 67 -14.50 2.48 5.99
C GLU A 67 -13.33 2.59 5.01
N GLY A 68 -12.44 1.58 4.96
CA GLY A 68 -11.27 1.56 4.11
C GLY A 68 -10.06 2.32 4.68
N GLU A 69 -10.09 2.66 5.97
CA GLU A 69 -8.98 3.35 6.64
C GLU A 69 -7.95 2.36 7.18
N VAL A 70 -6.67 2.74 7.19
CA VAL A 70 -5.62 1.96 7.86
C VAL A 70 -5.71 2.15 9.37
N VAL A 71 -5.83 1.05 10.12
CA VAL A 71 -5.86 1.02 11.58
C VAL A 71 -4.79 0.09 12.16
N ASP A 72 -4.40 0.37 13.40
CA ASP A 72 -3.39 -0.37 14.17
C ASP A 72 -2.08 -0.74 13.44
N PRO A 73 -1.47 0.17 12.64
CA PRO A 73 -0.25 -0.17 11.92
C PRO A 73 0.93 -0.38 12.86
N TYR A 74 1.76 -1.36 12.54
CA TYR A 74 3.01 -1.63 13.23
C TYR A 74 4.10 -2.17 12.30
N VAL A 75 5.36 -1.94 12.67
CA VAL A 75 6.52 -2.38 11.88
C VAL A 75 6.79 -3.86 12.15
N VAL A 76 6.81 -4.69 11.11
CA VAL A 76 7.18 -6.11 11.21
C VAL A 76 8.63 -6.36 10.79
N GLU A 77 9.18 -5.59 9.86
CA GLU A 77 10.55 -5.76 9.38
C GLU A 77 11.18 -4.44 8.90
N THR A 78 12.48 -4.28 9.13
CA THR A 78 13.30 -3.25 8.48
C THR A 78 14.76 -3.68 8.42
N ASP A 79 15.45 -3.32 7.34
CA ASP A 79 16.89 -3.54 7.18
C ASP A 79 17.75 -2.38 7.71
N GLN A 80 17.15 -1.21 7.97
CA GLN A 80 17.84 -0.01 8.46
C GLN A 80 17.10 0.60 9.67
N PRO A 81 17.26 0.00 10.87
CA PRO A 81 16.59 0.49 12.07
C PRO A 81 16.90 1.96 12.38
N GLY A 82 15.85 2.73 12.66
CA GLY A 82 15.90 4.13 13.07
C GLY A 82 15.93 5.15 11.93
N TYR A 83 15.99 4.72 10.67
CA TYR A 83 16.03 5.63 9.52
C TYR A 83 14.64 5.94 8.96
N PHE A 84 13.83 4.92 8.67
CA PHE A 84 12.68 5.05 7.77
C PHE A 84 11.33 4.88 8.47
N GLU A 85 11.29 4.17 9.59
CA GLU A 85 10.05 3.74 10.27
C GLU A 85 9.17 4.93 10.63
N ARG A 86 9.76 6.02 11.14
CA ARG A 86 8.98 7.23 11.47
C ARG A 86 8.33 7.87 10.24
N ALA A 87 9.01 7.86 9.10
CA ALA A 87 8.44 8.41 7.86
C ALA A 87 7.30 7.52 7.36
N VAL A 88 7.54 6.20 7.35
CA VAL A 88 6.56 5.19 6.95
C VAL A 88 5.32 5.24 7.84
N MET A 89 5.47 5.24 9.17
CA MET A 89 4.37 5.30 10.11
C MET A 89 3.48 6.54 9.95
N ARG A 90 4.04 7.69 9.53
CA ARG A 90 3.22 8.88 9.23
C ARG A 90 2.47 8.76 7.92
N THR A 91 3.06 8.09 6.94
CA THR A 91 2.48 7.95 5.60
C THR A 91 1.43 6.86 5.54
N ILE A 92 1.65 5.69 6.15
CA ILE A 92 0.74 4.55 6.09
C ILE A 92 -0.63 4.86 6.69
N ARG A 93 -0.70 5.71 7.73
CA ARG A 93 -1.96 6.23 8.30
C ARG A 93 -2.79 7.10 7.35
N ARG A 94 -2.21 7.53 6.23
CA ARG A 94 -2.88 8.30 5.19
C ARG A 94 -3.29 7.43 4.02
N TRP A 95 -2.91 6.16 4.01
CA TRP A 95 -3.37 5.26 2.97
C TRP A 95 -4.87 5.00 3.15
N ALA A 96 -5.55 4.80 2.04
CA ALA A 96 -6.95 4.43 2.01
C ALA A 96 -7.16 3.31 0.99
N TYR A 97 -8.09 2.44 1.32
CA TYR A 97 -8.49 1.26 0.58
C TYR A 97 -9.96 1.34 0.18
N GLU A 98 -10.34 0.62 -0.86
CA GLU A 98 -11.74 0.35 -1.13
C GLU A 98 -12.31 -0.49 0.04
N PRO A 99 -13.41 -0.08 0.68
CA PRO A 99 -14.05 -0.85 1.73
C PRO A 99 -14.34 -2.30 1.30
N TYR A 100 -13.82 -3.27 2.05
CA TYR A 100 -14.11 -4.67 1.76
C TYR A 100 -15.51 -5.04 2.24
N VAL A 101 -16.33 -5.57 1.34
CA VAL A 101 -17.72 -5.94 1.62
C VAL A 101 -17.88 -7.45 1.55
N TYR A 102 -18.23 -8.06 2.67
CA TYR A 102 -18.58 -9.47 2.76
C TYR A 102 -20.08 -9.65 2.97
N ASN A 103 -20.77 -10.34 2.07
CA ASN A 103 -22.23 -10.55 2.11
C ASN A 103 -23.06 -9.26 2.29
N GLY A 104 -22.64 -8.18 1.63
CA GLY A 104 -23.32 -6.88 1.69
C GLY A 104 -23.04 -6.07 2.95
N VAL A 105 -22.15 -6.56 3.83
CA VAL A 105 -21.72 -5.87 5.05
C VAL A 105 -20.24 -5.50 4.93
N PRO A 106 -19.86 -4.22 5.11
CA PRO A 106 -18.46 -3.82 5.22
C PRO A 106 -17.81 -4.49 6.45
N VAL A 107 -16.62 -5.05 6.27
CA VAL A 107 -15.89 -5.76 7.34
C VAL A 107 -14.43 -5.35 7.38
N THR A 108 -13.81 -5.48 8.55
CA THR A 108 -12.37 -5.27 8.72
C THR A 108 -11.58 -6.39 8.04
N VAL A 109 -10.54 -6.02 7.30
CA VAL A 109 -9.53 -6.96 6.77
C VAL A 109 -8.26 -6.81 7.61
N ASN A 110 -7.83 -7.90 8.21
CA ASN A 110 -6.73 -7.93 9.17
C ASN A 110 -5.42 -8.38 8.52
N ASP A 111 -4.31 -8.15 9.20
CA ASP A 111 -2.97 -8.66 8.84
C ASP A 111 -2.50 -8.22 7.43
N VAL A 112 -2.98 -7.08 6.94
CA VAL A 112 -2.59 -6.54 5.64
C VAL A 112 -1.15 -6.07 5.71
N THR A 113 -0.32 -6.53 4.78
CA THR A 113 1.12 -6.22 4.76
C THR A 113 1.49 -5.34 3.57
N ALA A 114 2.27 -4.27 3.83
CA ALA A 114 2.83 -3.41 2.79
C ALA A 114 4.32 -3.13 2.98
N ARG A 115 5.06 -3.07 1.87
CA ARG A 115 6.50 -2.76 1.86
C ARG A 115 6.79 -1.36 1.28
N PHE A 116 7.43 -0.52 2.09
CA PHE A 116 7.99 0.75 1.67
C PHE A 116 9.47 0.55 1.33
N THR A 117 9.88 0.95 0.12
CA THR A 117 11.28 0.85 -0.33
C THR A 117 11.82 2.24 -0.60
N PHE A 118 13.00 2.54 -0.04
CA PHE A 118 13.71 3.80 -0.17
C PHE A 118 14.97 3.58 -1.00
N LYS A 119 15.01 4.17 -2.19
CA LYS A 119 16.13 4.14 -3.11
C LYS A 119 16.56 5.54 -3.47
N LEU A 120 17.87 5.75 -3.55
CA LEU A 120 18.45 6.95 -4.12
C LEU A 120 18.33 6.80 -5.63
N THR A 121 17.75 7.79 -6.28
CA THR A 121 17.77 7.85 -7.73
C THR A 121 19.16 8.36 -8.14
N ASP A 122 19.84 7.61 -9.01
CA ASP A 122 21.05 8.06 -9.70
C ASP A 122 20.76 9.18 -10.73
#